data_AF-A0A7C9RF51-F1
#
_entry.id   AF-A0A7C9RF51-F1
#
_cell.length_a   1.000
_cell.length_b   1.000
_cell.length_c   1.000
_cell.angle_alpha   90.00
_cell.angle_beta   90.00
_cell.angle_gamma   90.00
#
_symmetry.space_group_name_H-M   'P 1'
#
loop_
_entity.id
_entity.type
_entity.pdbx_description
1 polymer ?
#
loop_
_entity_poly.entity_id
_entity_poly.type
_entity_poly.pdbx_seq_one_letter_code
_entity_poly.pdbx_strand_id
1 'polypeptide(L)'
;SWREVIKGIIKDKIKSEGLKLFGWREVPTDNASLGVTVKPTEPTCMQVFIGCGDCADEEDFERRLYILRKAISNAIYQRRERALAGYYPVSISCRTVVYKGMFLADQLGKYYPDLHEPDFESALALVHQRFSTNTFPAWSLAHPYRMVAHNGEINTLRGNVNWMAARQASVSSEKFGEDIEKLWPISYEGQSDTACFDNALEFLVQGGYSLSHAMMMLVPEAWAGNPLMSEERRSFYEYHAALMEPWDGPAAIAFTDGRQIGATLDRNGLRPARYLVTKDDRIVMASEMGVLKIPEDQIVTKWRLQPGKMLLVDLEQGRLIPDDEIKAELAKSHPYREWLDRTQIVLEEMADAPAKAARSNLSLLDRQQAFGYSQEDLAVLMTPMASTGEEAAGSMGTDTPLSALSSKPKSLFTYFKQNFAQVTNPPIDPIREELVMSLVSIIGPRPNLF
;
A
#
# COMPACT_ATOMS: atom_id res chain seq x y z
N SER A 1 -5.72 -8.44 -35.44
CA SER A 1 -4.77 -8.76 -34.36
C SER A 1 -5.24 -8.08 -33.08
N TRP A 2 -5.20 -8.75 -31.93
CA TRP A 2 -5.61 -8.17 -30.63
C TRP A 2 -4.83 -6.91 -30.25
N ARG A 3 -3.59 -6.78 -30.75
CA ARG A 3 -2.77 -5.57 -30.59
C ARG A 3 -3.45 -4.33 -31.20
N GLU A 4 -4.05 -4.46 -32.39
CA GLU A 4 -4.75 -3.36 -33.04
C GLU A 4 -6.05 -2.99 -32.32
N VAL A 5 -6.71 -3.96 -31.67
CA VAL A 5 -7.86 -3.68 -30.80
C VAL A 5 -7.44 -2.85 -29.59
N ILE A 6 -6.36 -3.24 -28.91
CA ILE A 6 -5.81 -2.49 -27.75
C ILE A 6 -5.37 -1.08 -28.19
N LYS A 7 -4.62 -0.96 -29.28
CA LYS A 7 -4.21 0.34 -29.84
C LYS A 7 -5.40 1.21 -30.22
N GLY A 8 -6.46 0.61 -30.77
CA GLY A 8 -7.72 1.29 -31.07
C GLY A 8 -8.37 1.88 -29.81
N ILE A 9 -8.53 1.07 -28.76
CA ILE A 9 -9.08 1.52 -27.47
C ILE A 9 -8.24 2.66 -26.88
N ILE A 10 -6.91 2.52 -26.90
CA ILE A 10 -6.00 3.55 -26.38
C ILE A 10 -6.14 4.85 -27.18
N LYS A 11 -6.17 4.76 -28.53
CA LYS A 11 -6.36 5.92 -29.41
C LYS A 11 -7.70 6.62 -29.14
N ASP A 12 -8.77 5.87 -29.00
CA ASP A 12 -10.10 6.40 -28.74
C ASP A 12 -10.16 7.10 -27.38
N LYS A 13 -9.54 6.52 -26.34
CA LYS A 13 -9.46 7.12 -25.00
C LYS A 13 -8.57 8.35 -24.95
N ILE A 14 -7.41 8.34 -25.61
CA ILE A 14 -6.56 9.54 -25.73
C ILE A 14 -7.36 10.69 -26.34
N LYS A 15 -8.13 10.41 -27.40
CA LYS A 15 -8.99 11.41 -28.04
C LYS A 15 -10.13 11.87 -27.13
N SER A 16 -10.82 10.96 -26.42
CA SER A 16 -11.93 11.33 -25.53
C SER A 16 -11.49 12.17 -24.34
N GLU A 17 -10.28 11.92 -23.84
CA GLU A 17 -9.68 12.71 -22.76
C GLU A 17 -9.02 14.00 -23.28
N GLY A 18 -9.16 14.37 -24.57
CA GLY A 18 -8.62 15.63 -25.12
C GLY A 18 -7.09 15.70 -25.21
N LEU A 19 -6.41 14.56 -25.22
CA LEU A 19 -4.95 14.44 -25.34
C LEU A 19 -4.54 14.18 -26.80
N LYS A 20 -3.26 14.41 -27.14
CA LYS A 20 -2.75 14.27 -28.52
C LYS A 20 -1.96 12.96 -28.65
N LEU A 21 -2.32 12.08 -29.58
CA LEU A 21 -1.51 10.91 -29.91
C LEU A 21 -0.43 11.29 -30.94
N PHE A 22 0.84 11.16 -30.57
CA PHE A 22 1.95 11.38 -31.50
C PHE A 22 2.32 10.11 -32.28
N GLY A 23 2.35 8.96 -31.60
CA GLY A 23 2.72 7.72 -32.27
C GLY A 23 2.97 6.56 -31.33
N TRP A 24 3.41 5.46 -31.92
CA TRP A 24 3.74 4.22 -31.25
C TRP A 24 5.17 3.82 -31.57
N ARG A 25 5.87 3.26 -30.60
CA ARG A 25 7.19 2.66 -30.76
C ARG A 25 7.16 1.25 -30.22
N GLU A 26 7.58 0.29 -31.04
CA GLU A 26 7.88 -1.04 -30.54
C GLU A 26 9.21 -0.96 -29.80
N VAL A 27 9.22 -1.38 -28.54
CA VAL A 27 10.41 -1.28 -27.70
C VAL A 27 11.38 -2.36 -28.15
N PRO A 28 12.64 -2.04 -28.48
CA PRO A 28 13.63 -3.06 -28.82
C PRO A 28 13.88 -3.94 -27.59
N THR A 29 13.82 -5.25 -27.78
CA THR A 29 14.05 -6.25 -26.74
C THR A 29 14.94 -7.38 -27.25
N ASP A 30 15.89 -7.85 -26.43
CA ASP A 30 16.67 -9.06 -26.70
C ASP A 30 16.32 -10.18 -25.70
N ASN A 31 15.50 -11.12 -26.17
CA ASN A 31 15.03 -12.24 -25.36
C ASN A 31 15.98 -13.45 -25.35
N ALA A 32 17.18 -13.37 -25.95
CA ALA A 32 18.10 -14.49 -26.08
C ALA A 32 18.43 -15.12 -24.71
N SER A 33 18.58 -14.26 -23.70
CA SER A 33 18.95 -14.62 -22.32
C SER A 33 17.80 -15.13 -21.44
N LEU A 34 16.55 -15.07 -21.92
CA LEU A 34 15.39 -15.51 -21.14
C LEU A 34 15.33 -17.04 -20.97
N GLY A 35 14.84 -17.48 -19.82
CA GLY A 35 14.57 -18.90 -19.56
C GLY A 35 13.47 -19.46 -20.46
N VAL A 36 13.56 -20.75 -20.79
CA VAL A 36 12.62 -21.46 -21.70
C VAL A 36 11.18 -21.37 -21.22
N THR A 37 10.94 -21.33 -19.90
CA THR A 37 9.60 -21.21 -19.31
C THR A 37 9.03 -19.79 -19.36
N VAL A 38 9.87 -18.77 -19.53
CA VAL A 38 9.49 -17.35 -19.56
C VAL A 38 9.22 -16.87 -20.98
N LYS A 39 10.01 -17.33 -21.96
CA LYS A 39 9.86 -16.94 -23.38
C LYS A 39 8.42 -17.02 -23.91
N PRO A 40 7.62 -18.07 -23.62
CA PRO A 40 6.25 -18.17 -24.10
C PRO A 40 5.28 -17.15 -23.48
N THR A 41 5.63 -16.56 -22.33
CA THR A 41 4.81 -15.55 -21.63
C THR A 41 5.26 -14.13 -21.90
N GLU A 42 6.30 -13.95 -22.73
CA GLU A 42 6.85 -12.66 -23.11
C GLU A 42 5.78 -11.76 -23.78
N PRO A 43 5.51 -10.57 -23.23
CA PRO A 43 4.58 -9.64 -23.83
C PRO A 43 5.25 -8.91 -24.99
N THR A 44 4.43 -8.37 -25.89
CA THR A 44 4.91 -7.37 -26.85
C THR A 44 5.01 -6.03 -26.14
N CYS A 45 6.23 -5.50 -26.03
CA CYS A 45 6.50 -4.23 -25.36
C CYS A 45 6.32 -3.07 -26.35
N MET A 46 5.44 -2.12 -26.01
CA MET A 46 5.13 -0.96 -26.85
C MET A 46 5.12 0.30 -26.00
N GLN A 47 5.67 1.38 -26.53
CA GLN A 47 5.52 2.74 -26.01
C GLN A 47 4.51 3.52 -26.85
N VAL A 48 3.75 4.37 -26.19
CA VAL A 48 2.84 5.33 -26.80
C VAL A 48 3.27 6.73 -26.42
N PHE A 49 3.43 7.60 -27.41
CA PHE A 49 3.81 8.99 -27.19
C PHE A 49 2.55 9.86 -27.19
N ILE A 50 2.32 10.54 -26.07
CA ILE A 50 1.12 11.32 -25.80
C ILE A 50 1.56 12.77 -25.52
N GLY A 51 0.97 13.72 -26.24
CA GLY A 51 1.13 15.15 -25.99
C GLY A 51 0.07 15.68 -25.04
N CYS A 52 0.45 16.65 -24.21
CA CYS A 52 -0.38 17.27 -23.18
C CYS A 52 -1.64 17.97 -23.71
N GLY A 53 -1.73 18.29 -25.01
CA GLY A 53 -2.91 18.98 -25.55
C GLY A 53 -3.04 20.37 -24.90
N ASP A 54 -4.12 20.57 -24.15
CA ASP A 54 -4.46 21.83 -23.48
C ASP A 54 -4.31 21.74 -21.94
N CYS A 55 -3.43 20.86 -21.43
CA CYS A 55 -3.14 20.80 -19.98
C CYS A 55 -2.60 22.14 -19.47
N ALA A 56 -2.99 22.52 -18.25
CA ALA A 56 -2.56 23.77 -17.64
C ALA A 56 -1.08 23.77 -17.26
N ASP A 57 -0.62 22.67 -16.66
CA ASP A 57 0.74 22.46 -16.21
C ASP A 57 1.08 20.96 -16.21
N GLU A 58 2.28 20.63 -15.73
CA GLU A 58 2.77 19.26 -15.65
C GLU A 58 1.98 18.39 -14.64
N GLU A 59 1.46 18.96 -13.55
CA GLU A 59 0.66 18.21 -12.57
C GLU A 59 -0.72 17.87 -13.13
N ASP A 60 -1.35 18.80 -13.83
CA ASP A 60 -2.56 18.55 -14.60
C ASP A 60 -2.34 17.47 -15.66
N PHE A 61 -1.17 17.49 -16.33
CA PHE A 61 -0.85 16.46 -17.31
C PHE A 61 -0.68 15.08 -16.67
N GLU A 62 0.07 14.94 -15.57
CA GLU A 62 0.19 13.68 -14.83
C GLU A 62 -1.19 13.16 -14.39
N ARG A 63 -2.06 14.03 -13.87
CA ARG A 63 -3.42 13.65 -13.43
C ARG A 63 -4.27 13.16 -14.59
N ARG A 64 -4.22 13.83 -15.74
CA ARG A 64 -4.94 13.40 -16.95
C ARG A 64 -4.39 12.10 -17.52
N LEU A 65 -3.08 11.88 -17.44
CA LEU A 65 -2.47 10.59 -17.81
C LEU A 65 -2.91 9.46 -16.87
N TYR A 66 -3.04 9.72 -15.57
CA TYR A 66 -3.60 8.78 -14.60
C TYR A 66 -5.05 8.41 -14.92
N ILE A 67 -5.92 9.42 -15.13
CA ILE A 67 -7.32 9.21 -15.53
C ILE A 67 -7.39 8.42 -16.85
N LEU A 68 -6.61 8.81 -17.85
CA LEU A 68 -6.52 8.13 -19.14
C LEU A 68 -6.16 6.64 -18.96
N ARG A 69 -5.12 6.34 -18.17
CA ARG A 69 -4.66 4.97 -17.93
C ARG A 69 -5.74 4.12 -17.26
N LYS A 70 -6.48 4.69 -16.30
CA LYS A 70 -7.62 4.02 -15.65
C LYS A 70 -8.79 3.83 -16.60
N ALA A 71 -9.12 4.82 -17.41
CA ALA A 71 -10.17 4.74 -18.43
C ALA A 71 -9.86 3.68 -19.51
N ILE A 72 -8.59 3.57 -19.96
CA ILE A 72 -8.14 2.52 -20.88
C ILE A 72 -8.28 1.15 -20.21
N SER A 73 -7.74 1.00 -19.00
CA SER A 73 -7.77 -0.27 -18.26
C SER A 73 -9.20 -0.74 -18.06
N ASN A 74 -10.10 0.15 -17.61
CA ASN A 74 -11.51 -0.15 -17.42
C ASN A 74 -12.19 -0.59 -18.73
N ALA A 75 -11.96 0.12 -19.84
CA ALA A 75 -12.51 -0.26 -21.13
C ALA A 75 -12.03 -1.63 -21.63
N ILE A 76 -10.82 -2.04 -21.26
CA ILE A 76 -10.25 -3.35 -21.59
C ILE A 76 -10.81 -4.43 -20.68
N TYR A 77 -10.84 -4.22 -19.35
CA TYR A 77 -11.36 -5.18 -18.38
C TYR A 77 -12.85 -5.48 -18.57
N GLN A 78 -13.65 -4.47 -18.94
CA GLN A 78 -15.09 -4.64 -19.18
C GLN A 78 -15.41 -5.57 -20.35
N ARG A 79 -14.50 -5.75 -21.31
CA ARG A 79 -14.72 -6.64 -22.47
C ARG A 79 -14.67 -8.13 -22.08
N ARG A 80 -14.01 -8.49 -20.97
CA ARG A 80 -13.88 -9.87 -20.46
C ARG A 80 -13.39 -10.90 -21.49
N GLU A 81 -12.66 -10.45 -22.50
CA GLU A 81 -12.09 -11.30 -23.54
C GLU A 81 -10.73 -11.85 -23.08
N ARG A 82 -10.56 -13.18 -23.10
CA ARG A 82 -9.30 -13.84 -22.65
C ARG A 82 -8.06 -13.30 -23.36
N ALA A 83 -8.18 -12.92 -24.63
CA ALA A 83 -7.06 -12.38 -25.41
C ALA A 83 -6.59 -10.99 -24.95
N LEU A 84 -7.43 -10.25 -24.22
CA LEU A 84 -7.10 -8.95 -23.65
C LEU A 84 -6.49 -9.06 -22.24
N ALA A 85 -6.52 -10.24 -21.63
CA ALA A 85 -6.01 -10.47 -20.27
C ALA A 85 -4.50 -10.20 -20.13
N GLY A 86 -3.75 -10.17 -21.24
CA GLY A 86 -2.33 -9.83 -21.27
C GLY A 86 -2.03 -8.33 -21.27
N TYR A 87 -3.05 -7.46 -21.37
CA TYR A 87 -2.85 -6.01 -21.30
C TYR A 87 -2.43 -5.58 -19.89
N TYR A 88 -1.35 -4.81 -19.79
CA TYR A 88 -0.91 -4.19 -18.55
C TYR A 88 -0.17 -2.88 -18.84
N PRO A 89 -0.64 -1.73 -18.34
CA PRO A 89 0.07 -0.47 -18.46
C PRO A 89 1.19 -0.43 -17.41
N VAL A 90 2.44 -0.53 -17.85
CA VAL A 90 3.61 -0.51 -16.96
C VAL A 90 3.75 0.87 -16.30
N SER A 91 3.86 1.93 -17.10
CA SER A 91 3.78 3.33 -16.67
C SER A 91 3.11 4.15 -17.78
N ILE A 92 2.44 5.25 -17.42
CA ILE A 92 1.98 6.30 -18.33
C ILE A 92 2.16 7.61 -17.57
N SER A 93 3.28 8.29 -17.81
CA SER A 93 3.71 9.50 -17.10
C SER A 93 4.62 10.31 -18.03
N CYS A 94 4.67 11.62 -17.84
CA CYS A 94 5.63 12.54 -18.45
C CYS A 94 6.89 12.74 -17.58
N ARG A 95 6.89 12.22 -16.35
CA ARG A 95 8.03 12.32 -15.40
C ARG A 95 8.81 11.01 -15.27
N THR A 96 8.12 9.87 -15.35
CA THR A 96 8.71 8.57 -15.05
C THR A 96 8.47 7.55 -16.15
N VAL A 97 9.44 6.65 -16.34
CA VAL A 97 9.34 5.49 -17.22
C VAL A 97 9.86 4.25 -16.50
N VAL A 98 9.14 3.14 -16.62
CA VAL A 98 9.50 1.89 -15.93
C VAL A 98 9.82 0.81 -16.96
N TYR A 99 11.06 0.30 -16.90
CA TYR A 99 11.52 -0.87 -17.62
C TYR A 99 11.60 -2.06 -16.66
N LYS A 100 10.77 -3.09 -16.87
CA LYS A 100 10.67 -4.25 -15.98
C LYS A 100 10.32 -5.51 -16.75
N GLY A 101 10.68 -6.67 -16.21
CA GLY A 101 10.32 -7.94 -16.82
C GLY A 101 10.69 -9.16 -15.98
N MET A 102 10.57 -10.34 -16.59
CA MET A 102 10.82 -11.64 -15.94
C MET A 102 12.22 -12.17 -16.28
N PHE A 103 13.24 -11.46 -15.80
CA PHE A 103 14.64 -11.81 -16.00
C PHE A 103 15.45 -11.56 -14.72
N LEU A 104 16.68 -12.08 -14.66
CA LEU A 104 17.58 -11.78 -13.55
C LEU A 104 18.03 -10.32 -13.59
N ALA A 105 18.38 -9.75 -12.43
CA ALA A 105 18.72 -8.32 -12.35
C ALA A 105 19.89 -7.92 -13.27
N ASP A 106 20.88 -8.80 -13.47
CA ASP A 106 22.04 -8.60 -14.36
C ASP A 106 21.70 -8.73 -15.86
N GLN A 107 20.47 -9.16 -16.18
CA GLN A 107 19.96 -9.29 -17.55
C GLN A 107 19.14 -8.07 -17.98
N LEU A 108 18.79 -7.14 -17.09
CA LEU A 108 17.96 -5.97 -17.40
C LEU A 108 18.52 -5.15 -18.59
N GLY A 109 19.79 -4.74 -18.52
CA GLY A 109 20.44 -3.98 -19.60
C GLY A 109 20.60 -4.78 -20.89
N LYS A 110 20.79 -6.10 -20.79
CA LYS A 110 20.86 -6.99 -21.96
C LYS A 110 19.52 -7.09 -22.67
N TYR A 111 18.44 -7.20 -21.90
CA TYR A 111 17.09 -7.35 -22.44
C TYR A 111 16.56 -6.06 -23.05
N TYR A 112 16.87 -4.90 -22.46
CA TYR A 112 16.46 -3.58 -22.96
C TYR A 112 17.65 -2.75 -23.44
N PRO A 113 17.98 -2.76 -24.75
CA PRO A 113 19.06 -1.97 -25.33
C PRO A 113 18.95 -0.46 -25.06
N ASP A 114 17.72 0.07 -24.92
CA ASP A 114 17.45 1.47 -24.61
C ASP A 114 18.25 1.98 -23.38
N LEU A 115 18.50 1.10 -22.40
CA LEU A 115 19.21 1.46 -21.16
C LEU A 115 20.72 1.68 -21.37
N HIS A 116 21.24 1.36 -22.55
CA HIS A 116 22.62 1.60 -22.95
C HIS A 116 22.78 2.82 -23.86
N GLU A 117 21.68 3.45 -24.28
CA GLU A 117 21.73 4.66 -25.09
C GLU A 117 22.29 5.83 -24.27
N PRO A 118 23.26 6.61 -24.81
CA PRO A 118 23.84 7.75 -24.09
C PRO A 118 22.82 8.80 -23.66
N ASP A 119 21.74 8.95 -24.43
CA ASP A 119 20.66 9.90 -24.16
C ASP A 119 19.71 9.42 -23.03
N PHE A 120 19.88 8.19 -22.52
CA PHE A 120 19.10 7.66 -21.39
C PHE A 120 19.66 8.20 -20.06
N GLU A 121 19.47 9.49 -19.81
CA GLU A 121 19.89 10.16 -18.59
C GLU A 121 18.75 10.29 -17.57
N SER A 122 19.07 10.23 -16.29
CA SER A 122 18.09 10.42 -15.22
C SER A 122 18.73 10.94 -13.94
N ALA A 123 18.03 11.83 -13.23
CA ALA A 123 18.41 12.30 -11.89
C ALA A 123 18.10 11.27 -10.78
N LEU A 124 17.19 10.31 -11.04
CA LEU A 124 16.80 9.27 -10.10
C LEU A 124 16.77 7.89 -10.74
N ALA A 125 16.98 6.84 -9.95
CA ALA A 125 16.79 5.47 -10.39
C ALA A 125 16.22 4.63 -9.25
N LEU A 126 15.21 3.82 -9.57
CA LEU A 126 14.60 2.88 -8.65
C LEU A 126 14.68 1.47 -9.23
N VAL A 127 15.35 0.56 -8.53
CA VAL A 127 15.56 -0.83 -8.98
C VAL A 127 15.02 -1.77 -7.93
N HIS A 128 14.41 -2.87 -8.37
CA HIS A 128 13.88 -3.88 -7.47
C HIS A 128 14.00 -5.28 -8.07
N GLN A 129 14.43 -6.23 -7.25
CA GLN A 129 14.41 -7.65 -7.57
C GLN A 129 13.44 -8.37 -6.64
N ARG A 130 12.42 -9.02 -7.23
CA ARG A 130 11.36 -9.70 -6.49
C ARG A 130 11.69 -11.18 -6.30
N PHE A 131 11.45 -11.69 -5.09
CA PHE A 131 11.33 -13.12 -4.84
C PHE A 131 9.85 -13.49 -4.79
N SER A 132 9.45 -14.55 -5.52
CA SER A 132 8.06 -14.97 -5.59
C SER A 132 7.88 -16.37 -5.03
N THR A 133 6.78 -16.61 -4.32
CA THR A 133 6.34 -17.95 -3.91
C THR A 133 5.66 -18.72 -5.04
N ASN A 134 5.39 -18.08 -6.18
CA ASN A 134 4.84 -18.73 -7.38
C ASN A 134 5.93 -19.19 -8.35
N THR A 135 5.67 -20.28 -9.06
CA THR A 135 6.54 -20.80 -10.14
C THR A 135 6.09 -20.34 -11.52
N PHE A 136 4.90 -19.73 -11.63
CA PHE A 136 4.35 -19.22 -12.89
C PHE A 136 4.82 -17.78 -13.15
N PRO A 137 5.55 -17.52 -14.24
CA PRO A 137 6.08 -16.19 -14.53
C PRO A 137 4.96 -15.24 -14.96
N ALA A 138 4.85 -14.11 -14.28
CA ALA A 138 3.89 -13.05 -14.59
C ALA A 138 4.60 -11.69 -14.68
N TRP A 139 4.79 -11.21 -15.92
CA TRP A 139 5.52 -9.97 -16.22
C TRP A 139 4.93 -8.74 -15.55
N SER A 140 3.61 -8.67 -15.45
CA SER A 140 2.90 -7.56 -14.78
C SER A 140 3.17 -7.46 -13.28
N LEU A 141 3.63 -8.55 -12.64
CA LEU A 141 3.95 -8.59 -11.21
C LEU A 141 5.42 -8.25 -10.91
N ALA A 142 6.24 -8.00 -11.93
CA ALA A 142 7.57 -7.45 -11.73
C ALA A 142 7.45 -6.01 -11.17
N HIS A 143 8.44 -5.62 -10.38
CA HIS A 143 8.60 -4.25 -9.87
C HIS A 143 9.62 -3.50 -10.73
N PRO A 144 9.73 -2.16 -10.62
CA PRO A 144 8.86 -1.26 -9.86
C PRO A 144 7.40 -1.22 -10.36
N TYR A 145 6.51 -0.73 -9.49
CA TYR A 145 5.21 -0.22 -9.93
C TYR A 145 5.36 1.26 -10.31
N ARG A 146 4.27 2.03 -10.40
CA ARG A 146 4.32 3.38 -11.00
C ARG A 146 4.93 4.39 -10.06
N MET A 147 4.62 4.24 -8.77
CA MET A 147 5.14 5.10 -7.73
C MET A 147 6.04 4.34 -6.76
N VAL A 148 5.88 3.01 -6.60
CA VAL A 148 6.55 2.27 -5.52
C VAL A 148 7.37 1.07 -5.97
N ALA A 149 8.41 0.77 -5.19
CA ALA A 149 9.03 -0.53 -5.08
C ALA A 149 9.00 -0.97 -3.61
N HIS A 150 8.44 -2.15 -3.37
CA HIS A 150 8.20 -2.66 -2.03
C HIS A 150 8.92 -3.99 -1.81
N ASN A 151 9.80 -4.02 -0.81
CA ASN A 151 10.34 -5.24 -0.24
C ASN A 151 9.55 -5.56 1.03
N GLY A 152 8.70 -6.59 0.97
CA GLY A 152 7.81 -6.87 2.08
C GLY A 152 6.53 -7.59 1.68
N GLU A 153 5.57 -7.60 2.61
CA GLU A 153 4.23 -8.15 2.39
C GLU A 153 3.21 -7.36 3.22
N ILE A 154 2.13 -6.90 2.59
CA ILE A 154 1.05 -6.19 3.29
C ILE A 154 0.02 -7.19 3.81
N ASN A 155 0.06 -7.46 5.11
CA ASN A 155 -0.77 -8.50 5.74
C ASN A 155 -2.24 -8.05 6.00
N THR A 156 -2.50 -6.75 5.90
CA THR A 156 -3.83 -6.14 6.06
C THR A 156 -4.61 -5.96 4.75
N LEU A 157 -4.05 -6.43 3.62
CA LEU A 157 -4.53 -6.15 2.25
C LEU A 157 -6.04 -6.28 2.06
N ARG A 158 -6.64 -7.38 2.53
CA ARG A 158 -8.09 -7.64 2.33
C ARG A 158 -8.94 -6.55 2.99
N GLY A 159 -8.56 -6.09 4.18
CA GLY A 159 -9.22 -4.99 4.86
C GLY A 159 -9.07 -3.69 4.07
N ASN A 160 -7.85 -3.37 3.66
CA ASN A 160 -7.53 -2.12 2.96
C ASN A 160 -8.25 -2.00 1.61
N VAL A 161 -8.28 -3.08 0.83
CA VAL A 161 -9.01 -3.12 -0.46
C VAL A 161 -10.51 -2.94 -0.24
N ASN A 162 -11.09 -3.59 0.78
CA ASN A 162 -12.51 -3.45 1.08
C ASN A 162 -12.86 -2.03 1.56
N TRP A 163 -12.02 -1.42 2.39
CA TRP A 163 -12.22 -0.04 2.84
C TRP A 163 -12.09 0.96 1.70
N MET A 164 -11.11 0.78 0.82
CA MET A 164 -10.98 1.61 -0.38
C MET A 164 -12.20 1.46 -1.29
N ALA A 165 -12.70 0.23 -1.51
CA ALA A 165 -13.91 0.00 -2.29
C ALA A 165 -15.16 0.64 -1.65
N ALA A 166 -15.28 0.60 -0.32
CA ALA A 166 -16.39 1.23 0.39
C ALA A 166 -16.43 2.76 0.22
N ARG A 167 -15.29 3.41 -0.05
CA ARG A 167 -15.18 4.86 -0.29
C ARG A 167 -15.72 5.28 -1.65
N GLN A 168 -15.92 4.36 -2.59
CA GLN A 168 -16.37 4.67 -3.94
C GLN A 168 -17.64 5.52 -3.97
N ALA A 169 -18.59 5.26 -3.07
CA ALA A 169 -19.89 5.92 -3.08
C ALA A 169 -19.87 7.35 -2.50
N SER A 170 -18.86 7.70 -1.69
CA SER A 170 -18.83 8.97 -0.94
C SER A 170 -17.65 9.85 -1.28
N VAL A 171 -16.67 9.37 -2.05
CA VAL A 171 -15.47 10.14 -2.36
C VAL A 171 -15.80 11.27 -3.34
N SER A 172 -15.22 12.43 -3.10
CA SER A 172 -15.22 13.57 -4.02
C SER A 172 -13.86 14.26 -3.97
N SER A 173 -13.43 14.88 -5.06
CA SER A 173 -12.17 15.63 -5.12
C SER A 173 -12.33 16.78 -6.11
N GLU A 174 -11.96 17.99 -5.71
CA GLU A 174 -11.96 19.15 -6.60
C GLU A 174 -11.00 18.95 -7.79
N LYS A 175 -9.88 18.25 -7.58
CA LYS A 175 -8.86 18.00 -8.60
C LYS A 175 -9.28 16.98 -9.65
N PHE A 176 -10.08 15.99 -9.26
CA PHE A 176 -10.63 15.01 -10.21
C PHE A 176 -11.97 15.44 -10.81
N GLY A 177 -12.76 16.25 -10.11
CA GLY A 177 -14.11 16.61 -10.56
C GLY A 177 -14.98 15.37 -10.82
N GLU A 178 -15.77 15.42 -11.88
CA GLU A 178 -16.63 14.30 -12.31
C GLU A 178 -15.83 13.08 -12.83
N ASP A 179 -14.58 13.28 -13.24
CA ASP A 179 -13.73 12.20 -13.76
C ASP A 179 -13.32 11.19 -12.68
N ILE A 180 -13.55 11.49 -11.39
CA ILE A 180 -13.32 10.55 -10.30
C ILE A 180 -14.09 9.24 -10.49
N GLU A 181 -15.27 9.27 -11.13
CA GLU A 181 -16.06 8.08 -11.43
C GLU A 181 -15.32 7.12 -12.39
N LYS A 182 -14.48 7.65 -13.28
CA LYS A 182 -13.70 6.86 -14.25
C LYS A 182 -12.59 6.04 -13.58
N LEU A 183 -12.20 6.36 -12.34
CA LEU A 183 -11.08 5.74 -11.65
C LEU A 183 -11.44 4.39 -11.02
N TRP A 184 -12.72 4.09 -10.81
CA TRP A 184 -13.15 2.89 -10.11
C TRP A 184 -13.17 1.63 -10.99
N PRO A 185 -12.82 0.45 -10.43
CA PRO A 185 -12.27 0.25 -9.09
C PRO A 185 -10.82 0.74 -9.01
N ILE A 186 -10.40 1.32 -7.88
CA ILE A 186 -9.00 1.79 -7.69
C ILE A 186 -8.02 0.62 -7.87
N SER A 187 -8.28 -0.50 -7.20
CA SER A 187 -7.53 -1.76 -7.35
C SER A 187 -8.37 -2.84 -8.00
N TYR A 188 -7.79 -3.52 -8.99
CA TYR A 188 -8.46 -4.60 -9.71
C TYR A 188 -8.32 -5.93 -8.97
N GLU A 189 -9.27 -6.84 -9.17
CA GLU A 189 -9.21 -8.17 -8.60
C GLU A 189 -7.97 -8.94 -9.09
N GLY A 190 -7.32 -9.69 -8.19
CA GLY A 190 -6.15 -10.51 -8.50
C GLY A 190 -4.82 -9.76 -8.60
N GLN A 191 -4.79 -8.48 -8.25
CA GLN A 191 -3.54 -7.72 -8.12
C GLN A 191 -2.74 -8.13 -6.87
N SER A 192 -1.42 -7.97 -6.93
CA SER A 192 -0.57 -8.15 -5.74
C SER A 192 -0.87 -7.09 -4.68
N ASP A 193 -0.44 -7.38 -3.46
CA ASP A 193 -0.49 -6.44 -2.34
C ASP A 193 0.16 -5.08 -2.67
N THR A 194 1.34 -5.12 -3.27
CA THR A 194 2.09 -3.92 -3.66
C THR A 194 1.40 -3.15 -4.77
N ALA A 195 0.81 -3.83 -5.76
CA ALA A 195 0.04 -3.15 -6.80
C ALA A 195 -1.16 -2.41 -6.22
N CYS A 196 -1.85 -3.02 -5.24
CA CYS A 196 -2.96 -2.36 -4.55
C CYS A 196 -2.50 -1.13 -3.76
N PHE A 197 -1.34 -1.20 -3.10
CA PHE A 197 -0.73 -0.07 -2.40
C PHE A 197 -0.33 1.05 -3.37
N ASP A 198 0.33 0.71 -4.48
CA ASP A 198 0.69 1.64 -5.56
C ASP A 198 -0.52 2.42 -6.08
N ASN A 199 -1.62 1.70 -6.36
CA ASN A 199 -2.86 2.35 -6.82
C ASN A 199 -3.45 3.30 -5.78
N ALA A 200 -3.39 2.93 -4.48
CA ALA A 200 -3.89 3.76 -3.39
C ALA A 200 -3.02 5.03 -3.21
N LEU A 201 -1.70 4.88 -3.26
CA LEU A 201 -0.76 6.00 -3.20
C LEU A 201 -0.98 6.96 -4.37
N GLU A 202 -1.06 6.43 -5.59
CA GLU A 202 -1.27 7.24 -6.79
C GLU A 202 -2.64 7.94 -6.76
N PHE A 203 -3.68 7.28 -6.24
CA PHE A 203 -4.98 7.91 -6.05
C PHE A 203 -4.92 9.12 -5.11
N LEU A 204 -4.22 8.98 -3.97
CA LEU A 204 -4.04 10.08 -3.02
C LEU A 204 -3.22 11.23 -3.61
N VAL A 205 -2.09 10.92 -4.24
CA VAL A 205 -1.18 11.94 -4.80
C VAL A 205 -1.84 12.68 -5.95
N GLN A 206 -2.45 11.98 -6.89
CA GLN A 206 -3.14 12.62 -8.02
C GLN A 206 -4.38 13.41 -7.60
N GLY A 207 -4.96 13.05 -6.44
CA GLY A 207 -6.10 13.76 -5.84
C GLY A 207 -5.71 14.99 -5.00
N GLY A 208 -4.41 15.25 -4.79
CA GLY A 208 -3.91 16.51 -4.23
C GLY A 208 -3.03 16.39 -2.98
N TYR A 209 -2.85 15.20 -2.42
CA TYR A 209 -1.90 15.02 -1.32
C TYR A 209 -0.46 15.11 -1.82
N SER A 210 0.44 15.71 -1.03
CA SER A 210 1.87 15.56 -1.30
C SER A 210 2.30 14.10 -1.12
N LEU A 211 3.39 13.71 -1.77
CA LEU A 211 3.91 12.34 -1.70
C LEU A 211 4.19 11.89 -0.26
N SER A 212 4.82 12.76 0.54
CA SER A 212 5.12 12.48 1.95
C SER A 212 3.86 12.38 2.81
N HIS A 213 2.85 13.22 2.57
CA HIS A 213 1.56 13.17 3.27
C HIS A 213 0.84 11.86 2.99
N ALA A 214 0.69 11.50 1.71
CA ALA A 214 0.04 10.25 1.31
C ALA A 214 0.74 9.03 1.91
N MET A 215 2.08 9.01 1.93
CA MET A 215 2.86 7.94 2.57
C MET A 215 2.64 7.90 4.09
N MET A 216 2.55 9.04 4.77
CA MET A 216 2.26 9.10 6.21
C MET A 216 0.83 8.67 6.55
N MET A 217 -0.13 8.81 5.63
CA MET A 217 -1.49 8.28 5.79
C MET A 217 -1.55 6.76 5.58
N LEU A 218 -0.87 6.24 4.56
CA LEU A 218 -0.89 4.82 4.24
C LEU A 218 -0.02 3.99 5.19
N VAL A 219 1.14 4.51 5.59
CA VAL A 219 2.10 3.84 6.49
C VAL A 219 2.41 4.78 7.67
N PRO A 220 1.45 5.00 8.59
CA PRO A 220 1.66 5.87 9.74
C PRO A 220 2.63 5.24 10.75
N GLU A 221 3.32 6.12 11.48
CA GLU A 221 4.12 5.74 12.66
C GLU A 221 3.23 5.14 13.76
N ALA A 222 3.82 4.35 14.66
CA ALA A 222 3.18 4.01 15.92
C ALA A 222 3.02 5.27 16.78
N TRP A 223 1.81 5.85 16.75
CA TRP A 223 1.48 7.12 17.41
C TRP A 223 0.68 6.93 18.70
N ALA A 224 -0.15 5.89 18.77
CA ALA A 224 -0.97 5.58 19.94
C ALA A 224 -0.06 5.19 21.12
N GLY A 225 -0.21 5.87 22.25
CA GLY A 225 0.56 5.57 23.45
C GLY A 225 2.06 5.92 23.40
N ASN A 226 2.54 6.63 22.37
CA ASN A 226 3.94 7.03 22.26
C ASN A 226 4.22 8.35 23.04
N PRO A 227 4.90 8.30 24.20
CA PRO A 227 5.13 9.49 25.03
C PRO A 227 6.20 10.44 24.47
N LEU A 228 7.02 9.98 23.51
CA LEU A 228 8.08 10.78 22.88
C LEU A 228 7.58 11.60 21.68
N MET A 229 6.36 11.32 21.21
CA MET A 229 5.76 12.03 20.09
C MET A 229 5.16 13.36 20.55
N SER A 230 5.42 14.45 19.82
CA SER A 230 4.78 15.74 20.09
C SER A 230 3.27 15.66 19.91
N GLU A 231 2.55 16.54 20.60
CA GLU A 231 1.09 16.57 20.56
C GLU A 231 0.59 16.91 19.15
N GLU A 232 1.23 17.84 18.45
CA GLU A 232 0.83 18.22 17.09
C GLU A 232 0.94 17.04 16.12
N ARG A 233 2.02 16.26 16.22
CA ARG A 233 2.24 15.07 15.40
C ARG A 233 1.24 13.97 15.76
N ARG A 234 0.93 13.80 17.06
CA ARG A 234 -0.09 12.84 17.51
C ARG A 234 -1.46 13.22 16.97
N SER A 235 -1.86 14.49 17.07
CA SER A 235 -3.12 15.00 16.54
C SER A 235 -3.21 14.84 15.02
N PHE A 236 -2.11 15.03 14.28
CA PHE A 236 -2.07 14.71 12.86
C PHE A 236 -2.43 13.24 12.61
N TYR A 237 -1.77 12.30 13.28
CA TYR A 237 -2.02 10.87 13.05
C TYR A 237 -3.40 10.42 13.52
N GLU A 238 -3.87 10.94 14.65
CA GLU A 238 -5.21 10.64 15.17
C GLU A 238 -6.31 11.10 14.20
N TYR A 239 -6.17 12.31 13.64
CA TYR A 239 -7.08 12.79 12.59
C TYR A 239 -7.09 11.87 11.37
N HIS A 240 -5.91 11.49 10.87
CA HIS A 240 -5.82 10.66 9.67
C HIS A 240 -6.22 9.19 9.91
N ALA A 241 -6.15 8.68 11.14
CA ALA A 241 -6.65 7.34 11.48
C ALA A 241 -8.17 7.19 11.24
N ALA A 242 -8.92 8.29 11.31
CA ALA A 242 -10.33 8.33 10.93
C ALA A 242 -10.54 8.27 9.40
N LEU A 243 -9.55 8.68 8.61
CA LEU A 243 -9.61 8.78 7.14
C LEU A 243 -9.10 7.52 6.43
N MET A 244 -7.95 7.01 6.87
CA MET A 244 -7.22 5.93 6.23
C MET A 244 -6.71 4.94 7.26
N GLU A 245 -7.04 3.68 7.03
CA GLU A 245 -6.56 2.55 7.80
C GLU A 245 -5.13 2.21 7.36
N PRO A 246 -4.23 1.87 8.30
CA PRO A 246 -2.84 1.56 7.97
C PRO A 246 -2.71 0.36 7.02
N TRP A 247 -1.86 0.51 6.01
CA TRP A 247 -1.42 -0.58 5.15
C TRP A 247 -0.24 -1.29 5.79
N ASP A 248 -0.56 -2.15 6.75
CA ASP A 248 0.40 -2.79 7.64
C ASP A 248 0.97 -4.11 7.09
N GLY A 249 2.11 -4.50 7.66
CA GLY A 249 2.93 -5.64 7.30
C GLY A 249 4.41 -5.26 7.16
N PRO A 250 5.35 -6.23 7.12
CA PRO A 250 6.76 -5.94 6.90
C PRO A 250 6.94 -5.18 5.60
N ALA A 251 7.55 -4.00 5.64
CA ALA A 251 7.68 -3.18 4.45
C ALA A 251 8.94 -2.31 4.50
N ALA A 252 9.76 -2.41 3.46
CA ALA A 252 10.67 -1.35 3.04
C ALA A 252 10.16 -0.85 1.69
N ILE A 253 9.60 0.36 1.68
CA ILE A 253 8.96 0.96 0.51
C ILE A 253 9.83 2.12 0.05
N ALA A 254 10.37 2.01 -1.15
CA ALA A 254 10.91 3.14 -1.89
C ALA A 254 9.84 3.67 -2.83
N PHE A 255 9.69 4.98 -2.90
CA PHE A 255 8.60 5.63 -3.61
C PHE A 255 9.05 6.92 -4.32
N THR A 256 8.38 7.28 -5.41
CA THR A 256 8.66 8.50 -6.17
C THR A 256 7.43 8.96 -6.96
N ASP A 257 7.32 10.26 -7.19
CA ASP A 257 6.39 10.90 -8.13
C ASP A 257 7.14 11.53 -9.34
N GLY A 258 8.44 11.23 -9.47
CA GLY A 258 9.34 11.81 -10.47
C GLY A 258 10.02 13.12 -10.05
N ARG A 259 9.49 13.84 -9.05
CA ARG A 259 10.10 15.08 -8.52
C ARG A 259 10.76 14.85 -7.17
N GLN A 260 10.16 13.99 -6.35
CA GLN A 260 10.69 13.54 -5.09
C GLN A 260 10.94 12.04 -5.16
N ILE A 261 11.98 11.57 -4.49
CA ILE A 261 12.23 10.15 -4.26
C ILE A 261 12.49 9.93 -2.78
N GLY A 262 11.85 8.93 -2.21
CA GLY A 262 11.96 8.64 -0.80
C GLY A 262 11.88 7.17 -0.48
N ALA A 263 12.07 6.87 0.79
CA ALA A 263 11.85 5.57 1.35
C ALA A 263 11.33 5.66 2.78
N THR A 264 10.47 4.71 3.14
CA THR A 264 9.98 4.52 4.51
C THR A 264 10.02 3.04 4.86
N LEU A 265 10.09 2.76 6.16
CA LEU A 265 9.84 1.44 6.69
C LEU A 265 8.40 1.34 7.23
N ASP A 266 7.93 0.12 7.42
CA ASP A 266 6.78 -0.17 8.27
C ASP A 266 7.03 0.32 9.71
N ARG A 267 5.94 0.41 10.49
CA ARG A 267 5.96 0.90 11.87
C ARG A 267 6.92 0.14 12.80
N ASN A 268 7.23 -1.12 12.48
CA ASN A 268 8.09 -2.00 13.28
C ASN A 268 9.52 -2.10 12.69
N GLY A 269 9.73 -1.63 11.45
CA GLY A 269 10.98 -1.73 10.71
C GLY A 269 11.43 -3.17 10.50
N LEU A 270 10.52 -4.02 10.04
CA LEU A 270 10.74 -5.47 9.87
C LEU A 270 11.61 -5.80 8.65
N ARG A 271 11.94 -4.80 7.81
CA ARG A 271 12.79 -4.95 6.63
C ARG A 271 14.00 -4.01 6.70
N PRO A 272 15.18 -4.46 6.22
CA PRO A 272 16.37 -3.63 6.24
C PRO A 272 16.30 -2.59 5.12
N ALA A 273 16.67 -1.36 5.45
CA ALA A 273 16.99 -0.31 4.49
C ALA A 273 18.19 0.48 5.00
N ARG A 274 19.19 0.62 4.15
CA ARG A 274 20.47 1.23 4.47
C ARG A 274 20.82 2.24 3.38
N TYR A 275 21.37 3.38 3.77
CA TYR A 275 21.73 4.41 2.82
C TYR A 275 23.09 5.03 3.11
N LEU A 276 23.68 5.58 2.06
CA LEU A 276 24.88 6.39 2.13
C LEU A 276 24.69 7.69 1.35
N VAL A 277 25.43 8.70 1.75
CA VAL A 277 25.51 10.00 1.07
C VAL A 277 26.96 10.25 0.71
N THR A 278 27.24 10.60 -0.53
CA THR A 278 28.58 10.89 -1.04
C THR A 278 28.88 12.39 -1.05
N LYS A 279 30.16 12.75 -1.24
CA LYS A 279 30.63 14.15 -1.32
C LYS A 279 30.13 14.90 -2.57
N ASP A 280 29.71 14.17 -3.59
CA ASP A 280 29.09 14.70 -4.81
C ASP A 280 27.56 14.61 -4.78
N ASP A 281 26.99 14.67 -3.56
CA ASP A 281 25.55 14.75 -3.28
C ASP A 281 24.69 13.59 -3.84
N ARG A 282 25.31 12.44 -4.14
CA ARG A 282 24.56 11.23 -4.49
C ARG A 282 24.10 10.51 -3.24
N ILE A 283 22.86 10.06 -3.28
CA ILE A 283 22.25 9.25 -2.22
C ILE A 283 21.97 7.87 -2.79
N VAL A 284 22.51 6.84 -2.13
CA VAL A 284 22.27 5.45 -2.51
C VAL A 284 21.61 4.74 -1.35
N MET A 285 20.40 4.24 -1.57
CA MET A 285 19.66 3.42 -0.62
C MET A 285 19.49 2.01 -1.18
N ALA A 286 19.72 1.00 -0.36
CA ALA A 286 19.44 -0.39 -0.69
C ALA A 286 19.10 -1.21 0.56
N SER A 287 18.58 -2.42 0.36
CA SER A 287 18.36 -3.38 1.47
C SER A 287 19.67 -3.78 2.17
N GLU A 288 20.80 -3.70 1.47
CA GLU A 288 22.13 -4.06 1.94
C GLU A 288 23.17 -2.98 1.64
N MET A 289 24.25 -2.93 2.42
CA MET A 289 25.41 -2.09 2.10
C MET A 289 26.33 -2.81 1.11
N GLY A 290 27.04 -2.05 0.27
CA GLY A 290 28.04 -2.59 -0.65
C GLY A 290 27.49 -3.03 -2.01
N VAL A 291 26.23 -2.69 -2.32
CA VAL A 291 25.61 -2.97 -3.63
C VAL A 291 26.29 -2.22 -4.79
N LEU A 292 26.91 -1.08 -4.50
CA LEU A 292 27.72 -0.31 -5.43
C LEU A 292 29.12 -0.11 -4.83
N LYS A 293 30.15 -0.18 -5.69
CA LYS A 293 31.53 0.09 -5.32
C LYS A 293 31.77 1.60 -5.28
N ILE A 294 31.64 2.19 -4.09
CA ILE A 294 31.90 3.61 -3.85
C ILE A 294 33.13 3.72 -2.94
N PRO A 295 34.16 4.50 -3.32
CA PRO A 295 35.34 4.71 -2.48
C PRO A 295 34.98 5.28 -1.10
N GLU A 296 35.55 4.74 -0.04
CA GLU A 296 35.24 5.15 1.35
C GLU A 296 35.51 6.63 1.62
N ASP A 297 36.55 7.20 1.00
CA ASP A 297 36.90 8.61 1.11
C ASP A 297 35.87 9.55 0.47
N GLN A 298 34.97 9.02 -0.37
CA GLN A 298 33.87 9.78 -0.98
C GLN A 298 32.59 9.77 -0.14
N ILE A 299 32.53 8.97 0.91
CA ILE A 299 31.30 8.78 1.68
C ILE A 299 31.28 9.75 2.87
N VAL A 300 30.25 10.59 2.93
CA VAL A 300 30.03 11.57 4.01
C VAL A 300 29.23 10.92 5.14
N THR A 301 28.18 10.18 4.79
CA THR A 301 27.26 9.56 5.76
C THR A 301 27.00 8.12 5.37
N LYS A 302 26.96 7.23 6.37
CA LYS A 302 26.45 5.86 6.25
C LYS A 302 25.48 5.60 7.38
N TRP A 303 24.25 5.21 7.07
CA TRP A 303 23.23 5.02 8.08
C TRP A 303 22.20 3.94 7.69
N ARG A 304 21.26 3.69 8.60
CA ARG A 304 20.09 2.83 8.38
C ARG A 304 18.81 3.63 8.53
N LEU A 305 17.81 3.30 7.74
CA LEU A 305 16.47 3.84 7.95
C LEU A 305 15.88 3.20 9.21
N GLN A 306 15.25 4.00 10.06
CA GLN A 306 14.67 3.56 11.33
C GLN A 306 13.15 3.39 11.18
N PRO A 307 12.51 2.52 11.98
CA PRO A 307 11.05 2.41 12.00
C PRO A 307 10.40 3.79 12.18
N GLY A 308 9.38 4.06 11.36
CA GLY A 308 8.67 5.33 11.39
C GLY A 308 9.40 6.56 10.84
N LYS A 309 10.67 6.44 10.42
CA LYS A 309 11.42 7.53 9.78
C LYS A 309 11.30 7.45 8.25
N MET A 310 11.22 8.62 7.61
CA MET A 310 11.20 8.79 6.17
C MET A 310 12.53 9.38 5.68
N LEU A 311 13.12 8.75 4.67
CA LEU A 311 14.19 9.33 3.87
C LEU A 311 13.53 9.99 2.66
N LEU A 312 13.70 11.29 2.45
CA LEU A 312 13.13 11.99 1.30
C LEU A 312 14.17 12.89 0.65
N VAL A 313 14.26 12.81 -0.67
CA VAL A 313 15.07 13.69 -1.52
C VAL A 313 14.12 14.44 -2.43
N ASP A 314 14.23 15.75 -2.40
CA ASP A 314 13.47 16.65 -3.27
C ASP A 314 14.41 17.15 -4.36
N LEU A 315 14.11 16.80 -5.62
CA LEU A 315 14.94 17.16 -6.77
C LEU A 315 14.71 18.61 -7.21
N GLU A 316 13.56 19.20 -6.90
CA GLU A 316 13.29 20.61 -7.18
C GLU A 316 14.03 21.51 -6.19
N GLN A 317 14.10 21.11 -4.92
CA GLN A 317 14.90 21.79 -3.90
C GLN A 317 16.38 21.40 -3.93
N GLY A 318 16.72 20.29 -4.60
CA GLY A 318 18.09 19.78 -4.71
C GLY A 318 18.68 19.33 -3.37
N ARG A 319 17.87 18.82 -2.44
CA ARG A 319 18.35 18.45 -1.09
C ARG A 319 17.62 17.26 -0.48
N LEU A 320 18.27 16.64 0.50
CA LEU A 320 17.65 15.72 1.45
C LEU A 320 16.76 16.53 2.40
N ILE A 321 15.49 16.13 2.54
CA ILE A 321 14.56 16.70 3.51
C ILE A 321 14.63 15.85 4.79
N PRO A 322 15.01 16.42 5.96
CA PRO A 322 15.00 15.71 7.24
C PRO A 322 13.59 15.23 7.62
N ASP A 323 13.50 14.03 8.20
CA ASP A 323 12.23 13.45 8.67
C ASP A 323 11.42 14.39 9.58
N ASP A 324 12.10 15.01 10.55
CA ASP A 324 11.44 15.88 11.52
C ASP A 324 10.92 17.17 10.86
N GLU A 325 11.55 17.64 9.78
CA GLU A 325 11.08 18.78 8.99
C GLU A 325 9.76 18.41 8.27
N ILE A 326 9.75 17.27 7.55
CA ILE A 326 8.57 16.76 6.83
C ILE A 326 7.37 16.64 7.77
N LYS A 327 7.58 15.95 8.90
CA LYS A 327 6.49 15.71 9.85
C LYS A 327 6.05 16.97 10.58
N ALA A 328 6.97 17.88 10.92
CA ALA A 328 6.62 19.12 11.59
C ALA A 328 5.81 20.04 10.66
N GLU A 329 6.16 20.11 9.38
CA GLU A 329 5.42 20.87 8.37
C GLU A 329 4.00 20.29 8.22
N LEU A 330 3.88 18.99 7.98
CA LEU A 330 2.58 18.34 7.78
C LEU A 330 1.70 18.41 9.03
N ALA A 331 2.26 18.19 10.22
CA ALA A 331 1.51 18.29 11.48
C ALA A 331 1.02 19.72 11.78
N LYS A 332 1.65 20.75 11.20
CA LYS A 332 1.27 22.15 11.35
C LYS A 332 0.48 22.70 10.16
N SER A 333 0.27 21.90 9.12
CA SER A 333 -0.46 22.34 7.91
C SER A 333 -1.90 22.75 8.21
N HIS A 334 -2.49 22.16 9.24
CA HIS A 334 -3.86 22.42 9.68
C HIS A 334 -3.98 22.34 11.21
N PRO A 335 -5.00 22.97 11.82
CA PRO A 335 -5.21 22.92 13.27
C PRO A 335 -5.88 21.60 13.69
N TYR A 336 -5.18 20.47 13.51
CA TYR A 336 -5.72 19.13 13.75
C TYR A 336 -6.25 18.93 15.16
N ARG A 337 -5.55 19.48 16.18
CA ARG A 337 -6.00 19.40 17.57
C ARG A 337 -7.38 20.04 17.76
N GLU A 338 -7.57 21.25 17.24
CA GLU A 338 -8.85 21.96 17.33
C GLU A 338 -9.98 21.21 16.59
N TRP A 339 -9.66 20.55 15.48
CA TRP A 339 -10.62 19.74 14.73
C TRP A 339 -11.05 18.49 15.49
N LEU A 340 -10.11 17.81 16.14
CA LEU A 340 -10.38 16.66 16.99
C LEU A 340 -11.23 17.08 18.20
N ASP A 341 -10.83 18.12 18.92
CA ASP A 341 -11.55 18.61 20.10
C ASP A 341 -13.00 19.03 19.79
N ARG A 342 -13.26 19.49 18.55
CA ARG A 342 -14.60 19.89 18.10
C ARG A 342 -15.46 18.72 17.62
N THR A 343 -14.87 17.66 17.08
CA THR A 343 -15.62 16.62 16.36
C THR A 343 -15.60 15.25 17.03
N GLN A 344 -14.64 14.98 17.90
CA GLN A 344 -14.46 13.71 18.58
C GLN A 344 -15.11 13.73 19.97
N ILE A 345 -15.70 12.60 20.34
CA ILE A 345 -16.15 12.32 21.70
C ILE A 345 -15.33 11.13 22.18
N VAL A 346 -14.49 11.35 23.20
CA VAL A 346 -13.71 10.29 23.84
C VAL A 346 -14.58 9.63 24.90
N LEU A 347 -15.00 8.38 24.66
CA LEU A 347 -15.97 7.69 25.54
C LEU A 347 -15.38 7.43 26.93
N GLU A 348 -14.06 7.22 27.02
CA GLU A 348 -13.32 6.99 28.26
C GLU A 348 -13.29 8.22 29.19
N GLU A 349 -13.52 9.42 28.64
CA GLU A 349 -13.61 10.67 29.41
C GLU A 349 -15.04 10.97 29.87
N MET A 350 -16.03 10.21 29.40
CA MET A 350 -17.42 10.37 29.80
C MET A 350 -17.68 9.70 31.16
N ALA A 351 -18.64 10.23 31.91
CA ALA A 351 -19.07 9.60 33.16
C ALA A 351 -19.64 8.20 32.91
N ASP A 352 -19.22 7.23 33.74
CA ASP A 352 -19.72 5.86 33.67
C ASP A 352 -21.26 5.83 33.74
N ALA A 353 -21.87 5.17 32.76
CA ALA A 353 -23.29 4.90 32.82
C ALA A 353 -23.57 3.91 33.98
N PRO A 354 -24.64 4.11 34.78
CA PRO A 354 -24.97 3.18 35.84
C PRO A 354 -25.21 1.79 35.26
N ALA A 355 -24.39 0.83 35.67
CA ALA A 355 -24.49 -0.57 35.24
C ALA A 355 -25.84 -1.16 35.68
N LYS A 356 -26.79 -1.23 34.75
CA LYS A 356 -28.07 -1.92 34.96
C LYS A 356 -27.96 -3.31 34.37
N ALA A 357 -28.19 -4.33 35.20
CA ALA A 357 -28.33 -5.69 34.71
C ALA A 357 -29.43 -5.73 33.64
N ALA A 358 -29.14 -6.42 32.52
CA ALA A 358 -30.09 -6.57 31.43
C ALA A 358 -31.39 -7.20 31.95
N ARG A 359 -32.51 -6.48 31.81
CA ARG A 359 -33.83 -6.99 32.18
C ARG A 359 -34.26 -8.00 31.13
N SER A 360 -34.47 -9.25 31.55
CA SER A 360 -35.02 -10.30 30.69
C SER A 360 -36.17 -10.99 31.42
N ASN A 361 -37.18 -11.36 30.65
CA ASN A 361 -38.29 -12.20 31.07
C ASN A 361 -37.93 -13.70 31.12
N LEU A 362 -36.73 -14.07 30.64
CA LEU A 362 -36.20 -15.43 30.67
C LEU A 362 -35.13 -15.57 31.75
N SER A 363 -35.02 -16.76 32.32
CA SER A 363 -33.94 -17.06 33.26
C SER A 363 -32.58 -16.95 32.57
N LEU A 364 -31.50 -16.77 33.35
CA LEU A 364 -30.14 -16.78 32.80
C LEU A 364 -29.81 -18.13 32.16
N LEU A 365 -30.23 -19.23 32.80
CA LEU A 365 -29.96 -20.59 32.34
C LEU A 365 -30.60 -20.87 30.98
N ASP A 366 -31.86 -20.47 30.79
CA ASP A 366 -32.55 -20.68 29.50
C ASP A 366 -31.83 -19.93 28.36
N ARG A 367 -31.36 -18.72 28.65
CA ARG A 367 -30.58 -17.93 27.68
C ARG A 367 -29.23 -18.55 27.37
N GLN A 368 -28.51 -19.02 28.40
CA GLN A 368 -27.25 -19.74 28.24
C GLN A 368 -27.44 -20.98 27.35
N GLN A 369 -28.47 -21.79 27.63
CA GLN A 369 -28.81 -22.97 26.83
C GLN A 369 -29.18 -22.61 25.39
N ALA A 370 -29.96 -21.55 25.19
CA ALA A 370 -30.34 -21.09 23.84
C ALA A 370 -29.13 -20.69 22.99
N PHE A 371 -28.09 -20.10 23.60
CA PHE A 371 -26.83 -19.75 22.92
C PHE A 371 -25.78 -20.86 22.97
N GLY A 372 -26.11 -22.02 23.55
CA GLY A 372 -25.23 -23.19 23.59
C GLY A 372 -24.08 -23.11 24.60
N TYR A 373 -24.16 -22.24 25.61
CA TYR A 373 -23.19 -22.21 26.71
C TYR A 373 -23.26 -23.51 27.51
N SER A 374 -22.11 -24.11 27.75
CA SER A 374 -21.93 -25.29 28.59
C SER A 374 -21.35 -24.92 29.95
N GLN A 375 -21.38 -25.89 30.88
CA GLN A 375 -20.71 -25.73 32.17
C GLN A 375 -19.19 -25.56 32.00
N GLU A 376 -18.61 -26.17 30.97
CA GLU A 376 -17.19 -26.06 30.65
C GLU A 376 -16.85 -24.63 30.18
N ASP A 377 -17.69 -24.03 29.32
CA ASP A 377 -17.48 -22.63 28.89
C ASP A 377 -17.45 -21.68 30.09
N LEU A 378 -18.33 -21.89 31.08
CA LEU A 378 -18.39 -21.04 32.27
C LEU A 378 -17.23 -21.30 33.25
N ALA A 379 -16.98 -22.56 33.57
CA ALA A 379 -16.00 -22.93 34.59
C ALA A 379 -14.56 -22.84 34.08
N VAL A 380 -14.30 -23.26 32.85
CA VAL A 380 -12.95 -23.36 32.29
C VAL A 380 -12.56 -22.09 31.54
N LEU A 381 -13.45 -21.51 30.73
CA LEU A 381 -13.10 -20.36 29.89
C LEU A 381 -13.43 -19.02 30.56
N MET A 382 -14.67 -18.83 31.03
CA MET A 382 -15.12 -17.52 31.56
C MET A 382 -14.56 -17.20 32.95
N THR A 383 -14.40 -18.20 33.83
CA THR A 383 -13.97 -17.96 35.21
C THR A 383 -12.56 -17.37 35.30
N PRO A 384 -11.53 -17.87 34.57
CA PRO A 384 -10.22 -17.22 34.52
C PRO A 384 -10.29 -15.76 34.05
N MET A 385 -10.97 -15.49 32.93
CA MET A 385 -11.11 -14.12 32.39
C MET A 385 -11.72 -13.16 33.42
N ALA A 386 -12.71 -13.61 34.19
CA ALA A 386 -13.37 -12.77 35.20
C ALA A 386 -12.55 -12.61 36.50
N SER A 387 -11.71 -13.59 36.86
CA SER A 387 -11.01 -13.62 38.15
C SER A 387 -9.58 -13.12 38.09
N THR A 388 -8.85 -13.41 37.00
CA THR A 388 -7.44 -13.02 36.80
C THR A 388 -7.26 -11.99 35.69
N GLY A 389 -8.27 -11.76 34.85
CA GLY A 389 -8.14 -10.88 33.68
C GLY A 389 -7.38 -11.51 32.51
N GLU A 390 -7.10 -12.82 32.57
CA GLU A 390 -6.36 -13.56 31.56
C GLU A 390 -7.24 -14.64 30.92
N GLU A 391 -6.96 -14.99 29.67
CA GLU A 391 -7.62 -16.12 29.03
C GLU A 391 -7.21 -17.46 29.64
N ALA A 392 -8.06 -18.48 29.47
CA ALA A 392 -7.81 -19.79 30.04
C ALA A 392 -6.63 -20.50 29.35
N ALA A 393 -5.61 -20.88 30.13
CA ALA A 393 -4.51 -21.70 29.64
C ALA A 393 -4.86 -23.20 29.67
N GLY A 394 -4.50 -23.91 28.60
CA GLY A 394 -4.70 -25.35 28.45
C GLY A 394 -3.48 -26.04 27.83
N SER A 395 -3.55 -27.36 27.67
CA SER A 395 -2.50 -28.15 27.01
C SER A 395 -3.13 -29.29 26.20
N MET A 396 -2.31 -30.02 25.43
CA MET A 396 -2.71 -31.03 24.44
C MET A 396 -3.38 -30.45 23.19
N GLY A 397 -3.53 -31.28 22.16
CA GLY A 397 -4.19 -30.90 20.91
C GLY A 397 -5.71 -31.05 20.97
N THR A 398 -6.42 -30.38 20.07
CA THR A 398 -7.87 -30.48 19.93
C THR A 398 -8.27 -31.82 19.28
N ASP A 399 -8.71 -32.80 20.07
CA ASP A 399 -9.19 -34.12 19.60
C ASP A 399 -10.72 -34.17 19.36
N THR A 400 -11.36 -33.00 19.25
CA THR A 400 -12.80 -32.93 18.92
C THR A 400 -13.01 -32.91 17.40
N PRO A 401 -14.10 -33.50 16.87
CA PRO A 401 -14.42 -33.40 15.45
C PRO A 401 -14.50 -31.95 14.95
N LEU A 402 -14.15 -31.73 13.69
CA LEU A 402 -14.44 -30.47 13.00
C LEU A 402 -15.93 -30.13 13.15
N SER A 403 -16.26 -28.84 13.28
CA SER A 403 -17.63 -28.41 13.61
C SER A 403 -18.70 -28.98 12.66
N ALA A 404 -18.40 -29.05 11.36
CA ALA A 404 -19.29 -29.63 10.35
C ALA A 404 -19.53 -31.14 10.48
N LEU A 405 -18.64 -31.87 11.18
CA LEU A 405 -18.71 -33.31 11.41
C LEU A 405 -19.18 -33.64 12.83
N SER A 406 -19.44 -32.63 13.66
CA SER A 406 -19.83 -32.85 15.04
C SER A 406 -21.27 -33.37 15.12
N SER A 407 -21.49 -34.38 15.97
CA SER A 407 -22.85 -34.83 16.35
C SER A 407 -23.51 -33.90 17.38
N LYS A 408 -22.79 -32.88 17.87
CA LYS A 408 -23.30 -31.87 18.81
C LYS A 408 -23.53 -30.54 18.09
N PRO A 409 -24.50 -29.72 18.54
CA PRO A 409 -24.66 -28.37 18.02
C PRO A 409 -23.39 -27.55 18.28
N LYS A 410 -22.98 -26.76 17.28
CA LYS A 410 -21.77 -25.93 17.33
C LYS A 410 -22.12 -24.47 17.04
N SER A 411 -21.50 -23.56 17.78
CA SER A 411 -21.60 -22.12 17.53
C SER A 411 -20.94 -21.77 16.19
N LEU A 412 -21.48 -20.74 15.53
CA LEU A 412 -20.99 -20.23 14.26
C LEU A 412 -19.48 -19.91 14.31
N PHE A 413 -19.01 -19.34 15.41
CA PHE A 413 -17.60 -18.95 15.58
C PHE A 413 -16.63 -20.13 15.41
N THR A 414 -17.05 -21.36 15.73
CA THR A 414 -16.17 -22.54 15.64
C THR A 414 -15.86 -22.96 14.20
N TYR A 415 -16.65 -22.50 13.22
CA TYR A 415 -16.44 -22.72 11.79
C TYR A 415 -15.40 -21.78 11.21
N PHE A 416 -15.15 -20.64 11.85
CA PHE A 416 -14.11 -19.70 11.46
C PHE A 416 -12.82 -20.06 12.17
N LYS A 417 -11.74 -20.25 11.39
CA LYS A 417 -10.39 -20.45 11.93
C LYS A 417 -9.63 -19.15 11.81
N GLN A 418 -8.93 -18.78 12.88
CA GLN A 418 -8.06 -17.61 12.86
C GLN A 418 -6.91 -17.89 11.90
N ASN A 419 -6.68 -16.96 10.99
CA ASN A 419 -5.50 -17.00 10.14
C ASN A 419 -4.28 -16.60 10.97
N PHE A 420 -3.14 -17.21 10.69
CA PHE A 420 -1.86 -16.83 11.26
C PHE A 420 -0.83 -16.71 10.15
N ALA A 421 0.19 -15.91 10.40
CA ALA A 421 1.29 -15.71 9.46
C ALA A 421 2.35 -16.81 9.64
N GLN A 422 2.89 -17.31 8.53
CA GLN A 422 3.96 -18.30 8.52
C GLN A 422 4.90 -18.05 7.34
N VAL A 423 6.19 -17.89 7.63
CA VAL A 423 7.28 -17.64 6.65
C VAL A 423 7.19 -16.30 5.93
N THR A 424 6.05 -15.98 5.33
CA THR A 424 5.82 -14.78 4.50
C THR A 424 6.00 -13.47 5.27
N ASN A 425 5.40 -13.40 6.45
CA ASN A 425 5.55 -12.30 7.40
C ASN A 425 5.63 -12.85 8.84
N PRO A 426 6.34 -12.16 9.76
CA PRO A 426 6.42 -12.57 11.16
C PRO A 426 5.16 -12.16 11.94
N PRO A 427 4.76 -12.92 12.97
CA PRO A 427 3.84 -12.43 13.99
C PRO A 427 4.53 -11.38 14.88
N ILE A 428 3.74 -10.54 15.55
CA ILE A 428 4.20 -9.54 16.53
C ILE A 428 4.01 -10.11 17.93
N ASP A 429 4.91 -9.80 18.86
CA ASP A 429 4.76 -10.15 20.29
C ASP A 429 3.79 -9.14 20.95
N PRO A 430 2.55 -9.54 21.29
CA PRO A 430 1.54 -8.61 21.79
C PRO A 430 1.85 -8.07 23.19
N ILE A 431 2.84 -8.63 23.90
CA ILE A 431 3.23 -8.23 25.25
C ILE A 431 4.48 -7.34 25.19
N ARG A 432 5.52 -7.79 24.49
CA ARG A 432 6.80 -7.08 24.43
C ARG A 432 6.81 -5.92 23.45
N GLU A 433 5.97 -6.00 22.42
CA GLU A 433 5.83 -5.00 21.36
C GLU A 433 4.44 -4.34 21.40
N GLU A 434 3.80 -4.27 22.58
CA GLU A 434 2.47 -3.67 22.75
C GLU A 434 2.41 -2.22 22.23
N LEU A 435 3.49 -1.45 22.36
CA LEU A 435 3.59 -0.04 21.96
C LEU A 435 3.35 0.23 20.47
N VAL A 436 3.45 -0.80 19.61
CA VAL A 436 3.19 -0.66 18.16
C VAL A 436 1.79 -1.14 17.76
N MET A 437 1.03 -1.68 18.71
CA MET A 437 -0.33 -2.18 18.55
C MET A 437 -1.35 -1.19 19.12
N SER A 438 -2.59 -1.24 18.62
CA SER A 438 -3.67 -0.41 19.13
C SER A 438 -5.03 -1.05 18.88
N LEU A 439 -5.94 -0.91 19.83
CA LEU A 439 -7.35 -1.29 19.73
C LEU A 439 -8.28 -0.08 19.58
N VAL A 440 -7.72 1.12 19.38
CA VAL A 440 -8.49 2.36 19.18
C VAL A 440 -9.49 2.15 18.05
N SER A 441 -10.76 2.40 18.37
CA SER A 441 -11.89 2.18 17.48
C SER A 441 -12.65 3.49 17.30
N ILE A 442 -12.86 3.88 16.05
CA ILE A 442 -13.55 5.11 15.69
C ILE A 442 -14.95 4.75 15.19
N ILE A 443 -15.98 5.26 15.86
CA ILE A 443 -17.38 5.01 15.53
C ILE A 443 -17.98 6.28 14.93
N GLY A 444 -18.43 6.20 13.69
CA GLY A 444 -19.07 7.33 13.01
C GLY A 444 -19.08 7.19 11.49
N PRO A 445 -19.68 8.15 10.77
CA PRO A 445 -19.53 8.23 9.33
C PRO A 445 -18.06 8.45 8.98
N ARG A 446 -17.58 7.76 7.95
CA ARG A 446 -16.25 8.02 7.40
C ARG A 446 -16.33 9.31 6.55
N PRO A 447 -15.53 10.33 6.84
CA PRO A 447 -15.52 11.58 6.06
C PRO A 447 -14.93 11.35 4.66
N ASN A 448 -15.01 12.39 3.82
CA ASN A 448 -14.37 12.39 2.51
C ASN A 448 -12.86 12.21 2.64
N LEU A 449 -12.25 11.54 1.66
CA LEU A 449 -10.81 11.28 1.67
C LEU A 449 -9.97 12.51 1.30
N PHE A 450 -10.51 13.46 0.55
CA PHE A 450 -9.84 14.67 0.07
C PHE A 450 -10.35 15.94 0.74
#